data_AF-K2C2V2-F1
#
_entry.id   AF-K2C2V2-F1
#
_cell.length_a   1.000
_cell.length_b   1.000
_cell.length_c   1.000
_cell.angle_alpha   90.00
_cell.angle_beta   90.00
_cell.angle_gamma   90.00
#
_symmetry.space_group_name_H-M   'P 1'
#
loop_
_entity.id
_entity.type
_entity.pdbx_description
1 polymer ?
#
loop_
_entity_poly.entity_id
_entity_poly.type
_entity_poly.pdbx_seq_one_letter_code
_entity_poly.pdbx_strand_id
1 'polypeptide(L)'
;LAAGSALPVFNCPPFKDTADMVINLNSSLIMPSKVPAATVIEPENAALAALRCLNLPRLRKIFMEEIRETRKKLREEDVKARGR
;
A
#
# COMPACT_ATOMS: atom_id res chain seq x y z
N LEU A 1 13.62 -8.40 -10.19
CA LEU A 1 13.97 -8.31 -8.74
C LEU A 1 13.35 -9.45 -7.93
N ALA A 2 12.02 -9.64 -7.97
CA ALA A 2 11.35 -10.64 -7.14
C ALA A 2 11.89 -12.07 -7.30
N ALA A 3 12.30 -12.48 -8.51
CA ALA A 3 12.83 -13.82 -8.74
C ALA A 3 14.27 -14.05 -8.22
N GLY A 4 15.00 -12.98 -7.90
CA GLY A 4 16.43 -13.03 -7.54
C GLY A 4 16.75 -12.50 -6.15
N SER A 5 15.73 -12.18 -5.34
CA SER A 5 15.91 -11.61 -4.00
C SER A 5 15.08 -12.40 -2.99
N ALA A 6 15.66 -12.61 -1.80
CA ALA A 6 14.93 -13.17 -0.65
C ALA A 6 14.13 -12.11 0.12
N LEU A 7 14.27 -10.83 -0.24
CA LEU A 7 13.56 -9.72 0.39
C LEU A 7 12.19 -9.50 -0.27
N PRO A 8 11.18 -9.05 0.49
CA PRO A 8 9.90 -8.62 -0.08
C PRO A 8 10.11 -7.55 -1.16
N VAL A 9 9.44 -7.73 -2.31
CA VAL A 9 9.48 -6.77 -3.42
C VAL A 9 8.12 -6.11 -3.55
N PHE A 10 8.13 -4.78 -3.61
CA PHE A 10 6.95 -3.96 -3.85
C PHE A 10 7.01 -3.38 -5.26
N ASN A 11 6.02 -3.68 -6.08
CA ASN A 11 5.86 -3.12 -7.42
C ASN A 11 5.05 -1.83 -7.33
N CYS A 12 5.59 -0.75 -7.88
CA CYS A 12 4.87 0.52 -8.06
C CYS A 12 4.85 0.87 -9.55
N PRO A 13 3.88 0.34 -10.33
CA PRO A 13 3.86 0.53 -11.77
C PRO A 13 3.70 2.03 -12.10
N PRO A 14 4.57 2.64 -12.93
CA PRO A 14 4.39 4.00 -13.39
C PRO A 14 3.24 4.05 -14.39
N PHE A 15 2.44 5.12 -14.37
CA PHE A 15 1.36 5.33 -15.33
C PHE A 15 1.21 6.82 -15.64
N LYS A 16 0.87 7.13 -16.89
CA LYS A 16 0.64 8.49 -17.37
C LYS A 16 -0.84 8.82 -17.47
N ASP A 17 -1.64 7.84 -17.86
CA ASP A 17 -3.09 7.93 -17.95
C ASP A 17 -3.76 6.68 -17.36
N THR A 18 -5.10 6.65 -17.37
CA THR A 18 -5.89 5.56 -16.79
C THR A 18 -5.77 4.26 -17.58
N ALA A 19 -5.51 4.32 -18.88
CA ALA A 19 -5.34 3.13 -19.71
C ALA A 19 -3.98 2.46 -19.44
N ASP A 20 -2.91 3.26 -19.37
CA ASP A 20 -1.58 2.84 -18.96
C ASP A 20 -1.60 2.21 -17.56
N MET A 21 -2.35 2.81 -16.64
CA MET A 21 -2.50 2.29 -15.27
C MET A 21 -3.07 0.88 -15.28
N VAL A 22 -4.14 0.62 -16.04
CA VAL A 22 -4.77 -0.70 -16.10
C VAL A 22 -3.82 -1.75 -16.69
N ILE A 23 -3.10 -1.40 -17.76
CA ILE A 23 -2.15 -2.31 -18.40
C ILE A 23 -0.99 -2.64 -17.45
N ASN A 24 -0.36 -1.62 -16.86
CA ASN A 24 0.81 -1.79 -16.00
C ASN A 24 0.48 -2.43 -14.65
N LEU A 25 -0.75 -2.23 -14.14
CA LEU A 25 -1.23 -2.90 -12.95
C LEU A 25 -1.43 -4.40 -13.19
N ASN A 26 -2.10 -4.77 -14.29
CA ASN A 26 -2.36 -6.17 -14.60
C ASN A 26 -1.05 -6.95 -14.82
N SER A 27 -0.09 -6.38 -15.54
CA SER A 27 1.20 -7.04 -15.74
C SER A 27 2.01 -7.17 -14.45
N SER A 28 1.89 -6.22 -13.53
CA SER A 28 2.54 -6.28 -12.21
C SER A 28 1.92 -7.30 -11.24
N LEU A 29 0.63 -7.63 -11.43
CA LEU A 29 -0.10 -8.60 -10.60
C LEU A 29 0.10 -10.05 -11.08
N ILE A 30 0.23 -10.25 -12.39
CA ILE A 30 0.41 -11.58 -13.00
C ILE A 30 1.88 -11.98 -12.85
N MET A 31 2.21 -12.61 -11.72
CA MET A 31 3.55 -13.11 -11.42
C MET A 31 3.62 -14.64 -11.55
N PRO A 32 4.76 -15.21 -12.01
CA PRO A 32 4.99 -16.65 -12.00
C PRO A 32 4.93 -17.25 -10.59
N SER A 33 4.63 -18.55 -10.52
CA SER A 33 4.61 -19.28 -9.25
C SER A 33 5.95 -19.16 -8.51
N LYS A 34 5.88 -19.02 -7.18
CA LYS A 34 7.03 -18.85 -6.26
C LYS A 34 7.80 -17.52 -6.41
N VAL A 35 7.28 -16.55 -7.16
CA VAL A 35 7.88 -15.21 -7.29
C VAL A 35 6.88 -14.14 -6.85
N PRO A 36 6.51 -14.09 -5.56
CA PRO A 36 5.53 -13.13 -5.09
C PRO A 36 6.08 -11.69 -5.12
N ALA A 37 5.22 -10.74 -5.49
CA ALA A 37 5.46 -9.31 -5.35
C ALA A 37 4.17 -8.64 -4.87
N ALA A 38 4.30 -7.60 -4.05
CA ALA A 38 3.17 -6.79 -3.59
C ALA A 38 3.03 -5.56 -4.48
N THR A 39 1.89 -5.40 -5.16
CA THR A 39 1.68 -4.26 -6.06
C THR A 39 0.94 -3.13 -5.35
N VAL A 40 1.48 -1.92 -5.42
CA VAL A 40 0.92 -0.70 -4.84
C VAL A 40 0.88 0.37 -5.92
N ILE A 41 -0.21 1.14 -6.01
CA ILE A 41 -0.39 2.13 -7.08
C ILE A 41 0.45 3.39 -6.83
N GLU A 42 0.45 3.88 -5.58
CA GLU A 42 1.15 5.11 -5.21
C GLU A 42 2.47 4.80 -4.49
N PRO A 43 3.56 5.51 -4.82
CA PRO A 43 4.89 5.24 -4.27
C PRO A 43 4.97 5.48 -2.75
N GLU A 44 4.23 6.46 -2.24
CA GLU A 44 4.15 6.78 -0.81
C GLU A 44 3.55 5.60 -0.02
N ASN A 45 2.50 4.99 -0.57
CA ASN A 45 1.89 3.80 0.01
C ASN A 45 2.82 2.60 -0.05
N ALA A 46 3.66 2.48 -1.08
CA ALA A 46 4.67 1.42 -1.15
C ALA A 46 5.70 1.54 -0.02
N ALA A 47 6.16 2.76 0.28
CA ALA A 47 7.06 3.03 1.39
C ALA A 47 6.40 2.72 2.75
N LEU A 48 5.15 3.15 2.96
CA LEU A 48 4.39 2.84 4.18
C LEU A 48 4.15 1.32 4.34
N ALA A 49 3.85 0.61 3.25
CA ALA A 49 3.69 -0.83 3.26
C ALA A 49 5.01 -1.54 3.66
N ALA A 50 6.14 -1.12 3.09
CA ALA A 50 7.45 -1.64 3.45
C ALA A 50 7.77 -1.41 4.94
N LEU A 51 7.53 -0.20 5.46
CA LEU A 51 7.74 0.11 6.88
C LEU A 51 6.84 -0.73 7.80
N ARG A 52 5.59 -0.97 7.41
CA ARG A 52 4.67 -1.84 8.15
C ARG A 52 5.16 -3.29 8.18
N CYS A 53 5.73 -3.79 7.08
CA CYS A 53 6.30 -5.14 7.01
C CYS A 53 7.51 -5.34 7.91
N LEU A 54 8.27 -4.30 8.25
CA LEU A 54 9.40 -4.40 9.20
C LEU A 54 8.94 -4.80 10.61
N ASN A 55 7.67 -4.54 10.97
CA ASN A 55 7.04 -4.93 12.24
C ASN A 55 7.87 -4.59 13.50
N LEU A 56 8.65 -3.50 13.46
CA LEU A 56 9.48 -3.09 14.59
C LEU A 56 8.58 -2.52 15.71
N PRO A 57 8.85 -2.81 17.00
CA PRO A 57 8.01 -2.34 18.10
C PRO A 57 7.80 -0.82 18.13
N ARG A 58 8.85 -0.05 17.78
CA ARG A 58 8.77 1.43 17.70
C ARG A 58 7.81 1.90 16.60
N LEU A 59 7.89 1.28 15.42
CA LEU A 59 7.07 1.64 14.27
C LEU A 59 5.63 1.22 14.48
N ARG A 60 5.41 0.06 15.11
CA ARG A 60 4.08 -0.42 15.45
C ARG A 60 3.31 0.56 16.34
N LYS A 61 3.97 1.18 17.33
CA LYS A 61 3.32 2.18 18.19
C LYS A 61 2.88 3.41 17.38
N ILE A 62 3.78 3.96 16.57
CA ILE A 62 3.53 5.12 15.69
C ILE A 62 2.34 4.83 14.77
N PHE A 63 2.39 3.72 14.04
CA PHE A 63 1.30 3.37 13.11
C PHE A 63 -0.04 3.11 13.81
N MET A 64 -0.05 2.58 15.03
CA MET A 64 -1.29 2.40 15.79
C MET A 64 -1.90 3.74 16.22
N GLU A 65 -1.09 4.73 16.57
CA GLU A 65 -1.54 6.08 16.88
C GLU A 65 -2.12 6.76 15.64
N GLU A 66 -1.38 6.75 14.53
CA GLU A 66 -1.84 7.28 13.24
C GLU A 66 -3.18 6.64 12.81
N ILE A 67 -3.29 5.31 12.87
CA ILE A 67 -4.53 4.59 12.52
C ILE A 67 -5.70 5.01 13.42
N ARG A 68 -5.46 5.25 14.71
CA ARG A 68 -6.51 5.72 15.63
C ARG A 68 -6.98 7.13 15.26
N GLU A 69 -6.05 8.02 14.96
CA GLU A 69 -6.38 9.39 14.54
C GLU A 69 -7.15 9.41 13.22
N THR A 70 -6.68 8.68 12.21
CA THR A 70 -7.37 8.59 10.91
C THR A 70 -8.77 8.03 11.08
N ARG A 71 -8.94 6.96 11.87
CA ARG A 71 -10.29 6.38 12.15
C ARG A 71 -11.21 7.37 12.87
N LYS A 72 -10.67 8.18 13.78
CA LYS A 72 -11.44 9.22 14.48
C LYS A 72 -11.93 10.29 13.50
N LYS A 73 -11.03 10.82 12.66
CA LYS A 73 -11.36 11.82 11.62
C LYS A 73 -12.43 11.29 10.66
N LEU A 74 -12.24 10.08 10.13
CA LEU A 74 -13.21 9.44 9.23
C LEU A 74 -14.60 9.25 9.87
N ARG A 75 -14.64 8.91 11.17
CA ARG A 75 -15.92 8.79 11.89
C ARG A 75 -16.61 10.14 12.05
N GLU A 76 -15.87 11.19 12.37
CA GLU A 76 -16.42 12.55 12.49
C GLU A 76 -16.93 13.07 11.13
N GLU A 77 -16.20 12.78 10.05
CA GLU A 77 -16.62 13.10 8.68
C GLU A 77 -17.86 12.31 8.25
N ASP A 78 -17.95 11.01 8.56
CA ASP A 78 -19.13 10.19 8.26
C ASP A 78 -20.38 10.68 9.00
N VAL A 79 -20.25 11.12 10.26
CA VAL A 79 -21.35 11.74 11.02
C VAL A 79 -21.81 13.04 10.34
N LYS A 80 -20.86 13.92 9.99
CA LYS A 80 -21.17 15.19 9.29
C LYS A 80 -21.82 14.96 7.93
N ALA A 81 -21.33 14.01 7.14
CA ALA A 81 -21.86 13.69 5.82
C ALA A 81 -23.29 13.11 5.88
N ARG A 82 -23.64 12.42 6.97
CA ARG A 82 -24.98 11.87 7.21
C ARG A 82 -25.98 12.86 7.79
N GLY A 83 -25.57 14.11 8.03
CA GLY A 83 -26.47 15.19 8.46
C GLY A 83 -27.17 14.96 9.80
N ARG A 84 -26.56 14.20 10.72
CA ARG A 84 -27.03 14.03 12.11
C ARG A 84 -26.14 14.78 13.09
#